data_AF-K8Z7Z4-F1
#
_entry.id   AF-K8Z7Z4-F1
#
_cell.length_a   1.000
_cell.length_b   1.000
_cell.length_c   1.000
_cell.angle_alpha   90.00
_cell.angle_beta   90.00
_cell.angle_gamma   90.00
#
_symmetry.space_group_name_H-M   'P 1'
#
loop_
_entity.id
_entity.type
_entity.pdbx_description
1 polymer ?
#
loop_
_entity_poly.entity_id
_entity_poly.type
_entity_poly.pdbx_seq_one_letter_code
_entity_poly.pdbx_strand_id
1 'polypeptide(L)'
;MKNKLSTKKIIRINTILFFIGWLVILLLGSDFPPPIGFLWAIILIILSDFIQYKYLQYFIPQLRKKTKYLFSHNLLFFTMSSALLSLIILLLRYPTIHSLTWIENGIWILVFSILGGIYSILFYFFNKFLLYFIKKDNH
;
A
#
# COMPACT_ATOMS: atom_id res chain seq x y z
N MET A 1 18.90 -4.44 -21.69
CA MET A 1 17.49 -4.91 -21.81
C MET A 1 17.01 -5.78 -20.63
N LYS A 2 17.75 -6.80 -20.20
CA LYS A 2 17.37 -7.72 -19.08
C LYS A 2 16.93 -7.02 -17.78
N ASN A 3 17.63 -5.96 -17.39
CA ASN A 3 17.32 -5.17 -16.17
C ASN A 3 15.95 -4.48 -16.17
N LYS A 4 15.40 -4.16 -17.35
CA LYS A 4 14.09 -3.53 -17.50
C LYS A 4 12.96 -4.57 -17.40
N LEU A 5 13.21 -5.78 -17.89
CA LEU A 5 12.29 -6.93 -17.78
C LEU A 5 12.15 -7.41 -16.33
N SER A 6 13.26 -7.53 -15.58
CA SER A 6 13.20 -7.92 -14.17
C SER A 6 12.46 -6.90 -13.31
N THR A 7 12.63 -5.60 -13.59
CA THR A 7 11.86 -4.54 -12.92
C THR A 7 10.37 -4.67 -13.21
N LYS A 8 9.96 -4.81 -14.48
CA LYS A 8 8.55 -5.00 -14.84
C LYS A 8 7.93 -6.24 -14.15
N LYS A 9 8.68 -7.33 -14.04
CA LYS A 9 8.25 -8.56 -13.35
C LYS A 9 7.96 -8.30 -11.86
N ILE A 10 8.87 -7.65 -11.15
CA ILE A 10 8.69 -7.29 -9.73
C ILE A 10 7.47 -6.39 -9.55
N ILE A 11 7.33 -5.37 -10.40
CA ILE A 11 6.20 -4.44 -10.34
C ILE A 11 4.88 -5.21 -10.51
N ARG A 12 4.78 -6.08 -11.52
CA ARG A 12 3.58 -6.87 -11.78
C ARG A 12 3.21 -7.78 -10.61
N ILE A 13 4.20 -8.43 -9.99
CA ILE A 13 3.98 -9.27 -8.81
C ILE A 13 3.41 -8.44 -7.65
N ASN A 14 4.00 -7.29 -7.34
CA ASN A 14 3.51 -6.43 -6.26
C ASN A 14 2.09 -5.91 -6.53
N THR A 15 1.81 -5.43 -7.74
CA THR A 15 0.49 -4.94 -8.14
C THR A 15 -0.58 -6.02 -8.00
N ILE A 16 -0.32 -7.23 -8.51
CA ILE A 16 -1.28 -8.34 -8.40
C ILE A 16 -1.49 -8.74 -6.93
N LEU A 17 -0.41 -8.89 -6.16
CA LEU A 17 -0.51 -9.29 -4.75
C LEU A 17 -1.22 -8.24 -3.90
N PHE A 18 -0.96 -6.96 -4.15
CA PHE A 18 -1.63 -5.88 -3.43
C PHE A 18 -3.12 -5.86 -3.74
N PHE A 19 -3.48 -5.83 -5.02
CA PHE A 19 -4.87 -5.78 -5.45
C PHE A 19 -5.66 -6.99 -4.94
N ILE A 20 -5.17 -8.21 -5.21
CA ILE A 20 -5.85 -9.45 -4.79
C ILE A 20 -5.85 -9.58 -3.27
N GLY A 21 -4.72 -9.28 -2.60
CA GLY A 21 -4.59 -9.40 -1.16
C GLY A 21 -5.60 -8.52 -0.43
N TRP A 22 -5.70 -7.25 -0.81
CA TRP A 22 -6.69 -6.34 -0.21
C TRP A 22 -8.12 -6.70 -0.57
N LEU A 23 -8.38 -7.13 -1.80
CA LEU A 23 -9.71 -7.56 -2.21
C LEU A 23 -10.19 -8.76 -1.37
N VAL A 24 -9.33 -9.75 -1.14
CA VAL A 24 -9.63 -10.90 -0.28
C VAL A 24 -9.83 -10.48 1.17
N ILE A 25 -8.95 -9.64 1.73
CA ILE A 25 -9.09 -9.15 3.12
C ILE A 25 -10.43 -8.42 3.31
N LEU A 26 -10.82 -7.56 2.38
CA LEU A 26 -12.08 -6.83 2.46
C LEU A 26 -13.29 -7.76 2.32
N LEU A 27 -13.25 -8.73 1.40
CA LEU A 27 -14.33 -9.70 1.24
C LEU A 27 -14.52 -10.58 2.48
N LEU A 28 -13.42 -10.97 3.14
CA LEU A 28 -13.49 -11.73 4.40
C LEU A 28 -14.07 -10.91 5.55
N GLY A 29 -13.93 -9.58 5.50
CA GLY A 29 -14.47 -8.66 6.49
C GLY A 29 -15.87 -8.11 6.17
N SER A 30 -16.45 -8.44 5.01
CA SER A 30 -17.75 -7.91 4.58
C SER A 30 -18.89 -8.88 4.88
N ASP A 31 -20.04 -8.34 5.27
CA ASP A 31 -21.31 -9.09 5.30
C ASP A 31 -21.68 -9.55 3.88
N PHE A 32 -22.28 -10.74 3.76
CA PHE A 32 -22.71 -11.29 2.48
C PHE A 32 -24.23 -11.24 2.31
N PRO A 33 -24.76 -10.68 1.21
CA PRO A 33 -24.04 -10.08 0.07
C PRO A 33 -23.41 -8.71 0.41
N PRO A 34 -22.26 -8.35 -0.21
CA PRO A 34 -21.58 -7.10 0.09
C PRO A 34 -22.50 -5.89 -0.15
N PRO A 35 -22.60 -4.94 0.81
CA PRO A 35 -23.43 -3.76 0.64
C PRO A 35 -22.87 -2.86 -0.47
N ILE A 36 -23.70 -1.98 -1.02
CA ILE A 36 -23.30 -1.04 -2.09
C ILE A 36 -22.07 -0.21 -1.70
N GLY A 37 -21.90 0.06 -0.40
CA GLY A 37 -20.75 0.77 0.15
C GLY A 37 -19.40 0.07 -0.07
N PHE A 38 -19.41 -1.24 -0.32
CA PHE A 38 -18.22 -2.03 -0.65
C PHE A 38 -17.56 -1.56 -1.95
N LEU A 39 -18.33 -1.02 -2.90
CA LEU A 39 -17.80 -0.48 -4.16
C LEU A 39 -16.84 0.70 -3.92
N TRP A 40 -17.08 1.53 -2.90
CA TRP A 40 -16.17 2.61 -2.53
C TRP A 40 -14.82 2.08 -2.05
N ALA A 41 -14.83 0.96 -1.32
CA ALA A 41 -13.59 0.34 -0.88
C ALA A 41 -12.81 -0.27 -2.06
N ILE A 42 -13.48 -0.86 -3.04
CA ILE A 42 -12.84 -1.33 -4.29
C ILE A 42 -12.20 -0.16 -5.04
N ILE A 43 -12.89 0.98 -5.17
CA ILE A 43 -12.33 2.18 -5.82
C ILE A 43 -11.06 2.65 -5.08
N LEU A 44 -11.09 2.69 -3.75
CA LEU A 44 -9.92 3.04 -2.93
C LEU A 44 -8.76 2.07 -3.13
N ILE A 45 -9.03 0.76 -3.26
CA ILE A 45 -7.99 -0.23 -3.59
C ILE A 45 -7.39 0.06 -4.95
N ILE A 46 -8.21 0.28 -5.99
CA ILE A 46 -7.72 0.56 -7.35
C ILE A 46 -6.83 1.80 -7.37
N LEU A 47 -7.25 2.87 -6.70
CA LEU A 47 -6.47 4.11 -6.60
C LEU A 47 -5.15 3.88 -5.85
N SER A 48 -5.20 3.18 -4.72
CA SER A 48 -4.01 2.86 -3.92
C SER A 48 -3.03 1.97 -4.68
N ASP A 49 -3.54 0.99 -5.43
CA ASP A 49 -2.74 0.09 -6.26
C ASP A 49 -2.07 0.84 -7.41
N PHE A 50 -2.79 1.78 -8.05
CA PHE A 50 -2.21 2.65 -9.07
C PHE A 50 -1.11 3.56 -8.51
N ILE A 51 -1.33 4.16 -7.34
CA ILE A 51 -0.32 4.97 -6.64
C ILE A 51 0.90 4.11 -6.31
N GLN A 52 0.69 2.91 -5.76
CA GLN A 52 1.77 1.98 -5.46
C GLN A 52 2.53 1.54 -6.72
N TYR A 53 1.83 1.31 -7.83
CA TYR A 53 2.43 1.00 -9.12
C TYR A 53 3.37 2.11 -9.59
N LYS A 54 2.93 3.37 -9.50
CA LYS A 54 3.77 4.54 -9.84
C LYS A 54 4.97 4.65 -8.90
N TYR A 55 4.76 4.46 -7.60
CA TYR A 55 5.84 4.45 -6.61
C TYR A 55 6.88 3.36 -6.91
N LEU A 56 6.44 2.15 -7.26
CA LEU A 56 7.30 1.02 -7.59
C LEU A 56 8.21 1.28 -8.82
N GLN A 57 7.71 2.01 -9.82
CA GLN A 57 8.52 2.41 -10.98
C GLN A 57 9.76 3.22 -10.58
N TYR A 58 9.63 4.03 -9.53
CA TYR A 58 10.73 4.81 -8.94
C TYR A 58 11.54 3.99 -7.93
N PHE A 59 10.87 3.27 -7.03
CA PHE A 59 11.47 2.57 -5.91
C PHE A 59 12.38 1.41 -6.33
N ILE A 60 11.96 0.56 -7.28
CA ILE A 60 12.72 -0.64 -7.67
C ILE A 60 14.10 -0.30 -8.28
N PRO A 61 14.22 0.67 -9.23
CA PRO A 61 15.53 1.11 -9.71
C PRO A 61 16.44 1.63 -8.59
N GLN A 62 15.91 2.35 -7.61
CA GLN A 62 16.69 2.87 -6.50
C GLN A 62 17.12 1.79 -5.51
N LEU A 63 16.23 0.82 -5.25
CA LEU A 63 16.53 -0.33 -4.41
C LEU A 63 17.70 -1.13 -4.99
N ARG A 64 17.74 -1.27 -6.32
CA ARG A 64 18.85 -1.90 -7.03
C ARG A 64 20.17 -1.13 -6.89
N LYS A 65 20.11 0.21 -6.99
CA LYS A 65 21.26 1.10 -6.85
C LYS A 65 21.74 1.25 -5.39
N LYS A 66 21.01 0.67 -4.42
CA LYS A 66 21.26 0.84 -2.99
C LYS A 66 21.32 2.33 -2.59
N THR A 67 20.41 3.13 -3.12
CA THR A 67 20.34 4.57 -2.82
C THR A 67 20.28 4.81 -1.31
N LYS A 68 21.07 5.76 -0.82
CA LYS A 68 21.09 6.15 0.61
C LYS A 68 19.70 6.64 1.03
N TYR A 69 19.29 6.33 2.27
CA TYR A 69 18.00 6.72 2.85
C TYR A 69 16.73 6.20 2.15
N LEU A 70 16.83 5.27 1.19
CA LEU A 70 15.66 4.73 0.49
C LEU A 70 14.64 4.08 1.44
N PHE A 71 15.13 3.40 2.49
CA PHE A 71 14.27 2.81 3.52
C PHE A 71 13.44 3.89 4.23
N SER A 72 14.07 4.99 4.65
CA SER A 72 13.39 6.10 5.33
C SER A 72 12.37 6.80 4.42
N HIS A 73 12.69 6.99 3.13
CA HIS A 73 11.74 7.55 2.16
C HIS A 73 10.53 6.63 1.95
N ASN A 74 10.75 5.32 1.89
CA ASN A 74 9.70 4.31 1.82
C ASN A 74 8.83 4.30 3.10
N LEU A 75 9.46 4.41 4.28
CA LEU A 75 8.75 4.51 5.55
C LEU A 75 7.83 5.72 5.56
N LEU A 76 8.37 6.91 5.29
CA LEU A 76 7.61 8.16 5.23
C LEU A 76 6.49 8.13 4.20
N PHE A 77 6.75 7.58 3.01
CA PHE A 77 5.75 7.49 1.95
C PHE A 77 4.52 6.71 2.42
N PHE A 78 4.71 5.51 2.97
CA PHE A 78 3.58 4.67 3.40
C PHE A 78 2.92 5.14 4.69
N THR A 79 3.67 5.68 5.67
CA THR A 79 3.08 6.25 6.88
C THR A 79 2.25 7.50 6.57
N MET A 80 2.75 8.40 5.72
CA MET A 80 2.00 9.61 5.34
C MET A 80 0.81 9.28 4.44
N SER A 81 0.97 8.34 3.50
CA SER A 81 -0.13 7.95 2.60
C SER A 81 -1.26 7.26 3.37
N SER A 82 -0.95 6.44 4.37
CA SER A 82 -1.96 5.81 5.23
C SER A 82 -2.65 6.79 6.16
N ALA A 83 -1.91 7.76 6.73
CA ALA A 83 -2.50 8.87 7.49
C ALA A 83 -3.46 9.69 6.62
N LEU A 84 -3.04 10.02 5.39
CA LEU A 84 -3.86 10.76 4.42
C LEU A 84 -5.10 9.96 4.01
N LEU A 85 -4.95 8.67 3.71
CA LEU A 85 -6.06 7.79 3.37
C LEU A 85 -7.08 7.71 4.53
N SER A 86 -6.58 7.58 5.76
CA SER A 86 -7.40 7.60 6.96
C SER A 86 -8.19 8.91 7.10
N LEU A 87 -7.55 10.04 6.84
CA LEU A 87 -8.21 11.35 6.85
C LEU A 87 -9.27 11.48 5.75
N ILE A 88 -9.01 10.98 4.54
CA ILE A 88 -10.00 10.94 3.45
C ILE A 88 -11.21 10.09 3.86
N ILE A 89 -10.99 8.92 4.46
CA ILE A 89 -12.08 8.06 4.93
C ILE A 89 -12.92 8.77 6.00
N LEU A 90 -12.29 9.46 6.95
CA LEU A 90 -12.99 10.24 7.96
C LEU A 90 -13.82 11.37 7.35
N LEU A 91 -13.28 12.10 6.37
CA LEU A 91 -14.02 13.17 5.68
C LEU A 91 -15.22 12.63 4.89
N LEU A 92 -15.08 11.48 4.23
CA LEU A 92 -16.18 10.83 3.51
C LEU A 92 -17.27 10.29 4.46
N ARG A 93 -16.90 9.93 5.70
CA ARG A 93 -17.83 9.47 6.75
C ARG A 93 -18.38 10.59 7.63
N TYR A 94 -17.84 11.80 7.54
CA TYR A 94 -18.24 12.95 8.35
C TYR A 94 -19.76 13.20 8.41
N PRO A 95 -20.53 13.14 7.30
CA PRO A 95 -21.98 13.37 7.37
C PRO A 95 -22.77 12.27 8.09
N THR A 96 -22.15 11.10 8.33
CA THR A 96 -22.81 9.93 8.94
C THR A 96 -22.45 9.75 10.41
N ILE A 97 -21.43 10.45 10.90
CA ILE A 97 -20.87 10.27 12.23
C ILE A 97 -20.87 11.62 12.95
N HIS A 98 -21.98 11.96 13.57
CA HIS A 98 -22.06 13.15 14.45
C HIS A 98 -21.56 12.89 15.88
N SER A 99 -21.11 11.67 16.19
CA SER A 99 -20.84 11.22 17.57
C SER A 99 -19.37 10.94 17.92
N LEU A 100 -18.44 10.94 16.95
CA LEU A 100 -17.03 10.66 17.27
C LEU A 100 -16.33 11.89 17.86
N THR A 101 -15.67 11.68 19.00
CA THR A 101 -14.84 12.71 19.65
C THR A 101 -13.55 12.95 18.88
N TRP A 102 -12.95 14.14 19.06
CA TRP A 102 -11.64 14.49 18.49
C TRP A 102 -10.54 13.48 18.86
N ILE A 103 -10.63 12.88 20.04
CA ILE A 103 -9.68 11.88 20.53
C ILE A 103 -9.79 10.59 19.73
N GLU A 104 -11.01 10.09 19.49
CA GLU A 104 -11.24 8.86 18.71
C GLU A 104 -10.76 9.02 17.25
N ASN A 105 -11.01 10.18 16.65
CA ASN A 105 -10.49 10.51 15.31
C ASN A 105 -8.95 10.52 15.28
N GLY A 106 -8.32 11.06 16.33
CA GLY A 106 -6.86 11.04 16.49
C GLY A 106 -6.29 9.63 16.60
N ILE A 107 -6.91 8.77 17.41
CA ILE A 107 -6.53 7.36 17.57
C ILE A 107 -6.67 6.63 16.22
N TRP A 108 -7.75 6.87 15.48
CA TRP A 108 -7.98 6.27 14.18
C TRP A 108 -6.84 6.59 13.20
N ILE A 109 -6.48 7.87 13.06
CA ILE A 109 -5.36 8.28 12.19
C ILE A 109 -4.04 7.66 12.65
N LEU A 110 -3.79 7.61 13.95
CA LEU A 110 -2.57 7.02 14.51
C LEU A 110 -2.47 5.53 14.18
N VAL A 111 -3.56 4.76 14.35
CA VAL A 111 -3.60 3.33 14.05
C VAL A 111 -3.31 3.08 12.56
N PHE A 112 -3.96 3.81 11.65
CA PHE A 112 -3.71 3.67 10.22
C PHE A 112 -2.26 4.03 9.85
N SER A 113 -1.70 5.06 10.48
CA SER A 113 -0.31 5.47 10.28
C SER A 113 0.68 4.38 10.71
N ILE A 114 0.43 3.73 11.86
CA ILE A 114 1.22 2.60 12.36
C ILE A 114 1.12 1.42 11.40
N LEU A 115 -0.09 1.06 10.94
CA LEU A 115 -0.30 -0.01 9.97
C LEU A 115 0.42 0.27 8.65
N GLY A 116 0.40 1.52 8.17
CA GLY A 116 1.19 1.94 7.01
C GLY A 116 2.69 1.80 7.24
N GLY A 117 3.18 2.11 8.44
CA GLY A 117 4.58 1.88 8.83
C GLY A 117 4.97 0.41 8.81
N ILE A 118 4.14 -0.46 9.39
CA ILE A 118 4.34 -1.92 9.37
C ILE A 118 4.35 -2.43 7.92
N TYR A 119 3.36 -2.03 7.13
CA TYR A 119 3.29 -2.38 5.71
C TYR A 119 4.53 -1.92 4.94
N SER A 120 5.03 -0.71 5.23
CA SER A 120 6.24 -0.17 4.63
C SER A 120 7.47 -1.06 4.84
N ILE A 121 7.64 -1.54 6.07
CA ILE A 121 8.74 -2.43 6.45
C ILE A 121 8.64 -3.74 5.66
N LEU A 122 7.46 -4.37 5.67
CA LEU A 122 7.21 -5.61 4.93
C LEU A 122 7.44 -5.41 3.43
N PHE A 123 6.92 -4.33 2.85
CA PHE A 123 7.06 -3.99 1.45
C PHE A 123 8.53 -3.83 1.04
N TYR A 124 9.34 -3.14 1.87
CA TYR A 124 10.76 -2.96 1.61
C TYR A 124 11.50 -4.29 1.57
N PHE A 125 11.33 -5.12 2.60
CA PHE A 125 12.02 -6.40 2.70
C PHE A 125 11.54 -7.40 1.64
N PHE A 126 10.24 -7.43 1.36
CA PHE A 126 9.67 -8.24 0.29
C PHE A 126 10.26 -7.89 -1.07
N ASN A 127 10.35 -6.60 -1.41
CA ASN A 127 10.93 -6.18 -2.69
C ASN A 127 12.45 -6.41 -2.74
N LYS A 128 13.15 -6.29 -1.61
CA LYS A 128 14.58 -6.65 -1.51
C LYS A 128 14.78 -8.15 -1.75
N PHE A 129 13.92 -8.98 -1.18
CA PHE A 129 13.89 -10.43 -1.38
C PHE A 129 13.61 -10.79 -2.85
N LEU A 130 12.56 -10.23 -3.46
CA LEU A 130 12.24 -10.45 -4.88
C LEU A 130 13.40 -10.05 -5.80
N LEU A 131 14.08 -8.94 -5.50
CA LEU A 131 15.23 -8.48 -6.27
C LEU A 131 16.42 -9.44 -6.16
N TYR A 132 16.64 -10.05 -5.00
CA TYR A 132 17.67 -11.06 -4.80
C TYR A 132 17.38 -12.35 -5.59
N PHE A 133 16.16 -12.89 -5.48
CA PHE A 133 15.77 -14.11 -6.18
C PHE A 133 15.80 -13.95 -7.71
N ILE A 134 15.20 -12.88 -8.24
CA ILE A 134 15.16 -12.65 -9.69
C ILE A 134 16.55 -12.34 -10.25
N LYS A 135 17.48 -11.82 -9.45
CA LYS A 135 18.89 -11.67 -9.88
C LYS A 135 19.58 -13.04 -9.99
N LYS A 136 19.31 -13.95 -9.06
CA LYS A 136 19.90 -15.30 -9.02
C LYS A 136 19.50 -16.13 -10.25
N ASP A 137 18.25 -16.07 -10.70
CA ASP A 137 17.76 -16.82 -11.87
C ASP A 137 18.32 -16.35 -13.23
N ASN A 138 19.05 -15.22 -13.26
CA ASN A 138 19.58 -14.63 -14.49
C ASN A 138 21.10 -14.80 -14.67
N HIS A 139 21.76 -15.50 -13.73
CA HIS A 139 23.14 -15.93 -13.80
C HIS A 139 23.20 -17.43 -14.09
#